data_AF-A0A060C239-F1
#
_entry.id   AF-A0A060C239-F1
#
_cell.length_a   1.000
_cell.length_b   1.000
_cell.length_c   1.000
_cell.angle_alpha   90.00
_cell.angle_beta   90.00
_cell.angle_gamma   90.00
#
_symmetry.space_group_name_H-M   'P 1'
#
loop_
_entity.id
_entity.type
_entity.pdbx_description
1 polymer ?
#
loop_
_entity_poly.entity_id
_entity_poly.type
_entity_poly.pdbx_seq_one_letter_code
_entity_poly.pdbx_strand_id
1 'polypeptide(L)'
;MEKIDFIPDVLHVNDYHTAFIPFLLREKYHWIQAYRKIATVLTIHNLEFQGQYQRQILPDLFGMGTQRYDDGTIRFNDAVNWMKAGILYADRVNTVSPSYAQEIQT
;
A
#
# COMPACT_ATOMS: atom_id res chain seq x y z
N MET A 1 -15.46 -1.70 6.09
CA MET A 1 -15.92 -2.91 6.80
C MET A 1 -17.38 -2.84 7.16
N GLU A 2 -18.01 -1.67 7.23
CA GLU A 2 -19.46 -1.48 7.45
C GLU A 2 -20.45 -2.29 6.57
N LYS A 3 -19.97 -2.96 5.51
CA LYS A 3 -20.77 -3.84 4.64
C LYS A 3 -20.66 -5.32 5.00
N ILE A 4 -19.75 -5.68 5.89
CA ILE A 4 -19.52 -7.03 6.42
C ILE A 4 -19.39 -6.90 7.94
N ASP A 5 -20.08 -7.72 8.72
CA ASP A 5 -20.00 -7.66 10.20
C ASP A 5 -18.70 -8.33 10.70
N PHE A 6 -17.56 -7.81 10.22
CA PHE A 6 -16.24 -8.38 10.42
C PHE A 6 -15.16 -7.31 10.28
N ILE A 7 -14.28 -7.26 11.29
CA ILE A 7 -13.07 -6.44 11.29
C ILE A 7 -11.89 -7.41 11.49
N PRO A 8 -11.02 -7.57 10.49
CA PRO A 8 -9.88 -8.47 10.58
C PRO A 8 -8.80 -7.90 11.49
N ASP A 9 -8.10 -8.76 12.20
CA ASP A 9 -6.87 -8.39 12.89
C ASP A 9 -5.72 -8.14 11.90
N VAL A 10 -5.71 -8.86 10.77
CA VAL A 10 -4.68 -8.79 9.74
C VAL A 10 -5.28 -8.70 8.34
N LEU A 11 -4.79 -7.77 7.53
CA LEU A 11 -5.01 -7.72 6.09
C LEU A 11 -3.74 -8.14 5.35
N HIS A 12 -3.84 -9.24 4.61
CA HIS A 12 -2.81 -9.66 3.69
C HIS A 12 -3.11 -9.07 2.30
N VAL A 13 -2.22 -8.21 1.83
CA VAL A 13 -2.33 -7.55 0.53
C VAL A 13 -1.33 -8.19 -0.44
N ASN A 14 -1.84 -8.54 -1.62
CA ASN A 14 -1.09 -9.23 -2.66
C ASN A 14 -0.74 -8.26 -3.79
N ASP A 15 0.56 -8.02 -3.93
CA ASP A 15 1.19 -7.27 -5.01
C ASP A 15 0.70 -5.81 -5.16
N TYR A 16 1.21 -5.11 -6.18
CA TYR A 16 0.90 -3.70 -6.42
C TYR A 16 -0.61 -3.42 -6.54
N HIS A 17 -1.38 -4.41 -7.00
CA HIS A 17 -2.83 -4.33 -7.18
C HIS A 17 -3.57 -3.93 -5.89
N THR A 18 -3.04 -4.32 -4.73
CA THR A 18 -3.65 -4.04 -3.42
C THR A 18 -2.71 -3.31 -2.45
N ALA A 19 -1.50 -2.98 -2.90
CA ALA A 19 -0.46 -2.32 -2.11
C ALA A 19 -0.84 -0.89 -1.64
N PHE A 20 -1.89 -0.28 -2.21
CA PHE A 20 -2.43 0.98 -1.71
C PHE A 20 -3.21 0.83 -0.39
N ILE A 21 -3.66 -0.36 -0.02
CA ILE A 21 -4.54 -0.57 1.16
C ILE A 21 -3.87 -0.15 2.48
N PRO A 22 -2.62 -0.55 2.79
CA PRO A 22 -1.95 -0.11 4.02
C PRO A 22 -1.82 1.43 4.08
N PHE A 23 -1.47 2.06 2.95
CA PHE A 23 -1.45 3.51 2.83
C PHE A 23 -2.81 4.14 3.15
N LEU A 24 -3.91 3.64 2.57
CA LEU A 24 -5.25 4.17 2.85
C LEU A 24 -5.68 3.97 4.31
N LEU A 25 -5.32 2.84 4.93
CA LEU A 25 -5.62 2.61 6.34
C LEU A 25 -4.97 3.67 7.23
N ARG A 26 -3.72 4.03 6.96
CA ARG A 26 -2.95 4.98 7.78
C ARG A 26 -3.21 6.44 7.42
N GLU A 27 -3.44 6.77 6.15
CA GLU A 27 -3.56 8.16 5.72
C GLU A 27 -5.02 8.62 5.61
N LYS A 28 -5.92 7.76 5.11
CA LYS A 28 -7.34 8.12 4.90
C LYS A 28 -8.26 7.66 6.03
N TYR A 29 -8.08 6.44 6.53
CA TYR A 29 -9.05 5.81 7.44
C TYR A 29 -8.59 5.73 8.91
N HIS A 30 -7.46 6.38 9.25
CA HIS A 30 -6.89 6.33 10.60
C HIS A 30 -7.81 6.89 11.69
N TRP A 31 -8.80 7.70 11.34
CA TRP A 31 -9.79 8.25 12.27
C TRP A 31 -10.79 7.18 12.75
N ILE A 32 -10.95 6.07 12.04
CA ILE A 32 -11.82 4.96 12.45
C ILE A 32 -11.07 4.13 13.50
N GLN A 33 -11.49 4.23 14.75
CA GLN A 33 -10.79 3.60 15.88
C GLN A 33 -10.58 2.10 15.70
N ALA A 34 -11.56 1.39 15.17
CA ALA A 34 -11.49 -0.05 14.97
C ALA A 34 -10.42 -0.45 13.93
N TYR A 35 -10.08 0.41 12.97
CA TYR A 35 -9.11 0.10 11.92
C TYR A 35 -7.66 0.32 12.34
N ARG A 36 -7.43 1.07 13.42
CA ARG A 36 -6.07 1.41 13.88
C ARG A 36 -5.22 0.19 14.24
N LYS A 37 -5.88 -0.87 14.72
CA LYS A 37 -5.24 -2.11 15.17
C LYS A 37 -5.05 -3.15 14.06
N ILE A 38 -5.58 -2.90 12.86
CA ILE A 38 -5.41 -3.81 11.73
C ILE A 38 -3.93 -3.81 11.35
N ALA A 39 -3.31 -4.98 11.45
CA ALA A 39 -1.98 -5.21 10.92
C ALA A 39 -2.04 -5.55 9.42
N THR A 40 -0.96 -5.28 8.70
CA THR A 40 -0.89 -5.44 7.25
C THR A 40 0.37 -6.20 6.85
N VAL A 41 0.21 -7.15 5.92
CA VAL A 41 1.32 -7.88 5.31
C VAL A 41 1.23 -7.73 3.80
N LEU A 42 2.28 -7.24 3.16
CA LEU A 42 2.40 -7.18 1.70
C LEU A 42 3.24 -8.35 1.19
N THR A 43 2.70 -9.13 0.25
CA THR A 43 3.48 -10.09 -0.55
C THR A 43 3.78 -9.54 -1.93
N ILE A 44 5.07 -9.51 -2.28
CA ILE A 44 5.56 -9.10 -3.60
C ILE A 44 5.86 -10.37 -4.43
N HIS A 45 5.21 -10.50 -5.59
CA HIS A 45 5.47 -11.60 -6.53
C HIS A 45 6.45 -11.16 -7.62
N ASN A 46 6.35 -9.90 -8.06
CA ASN A 46 7.32 -9.32 -8.99
C ASN A 46 7.46 -7.80 -8.80
N LEU A 47 8.62 -7.35 -8.30
CA LEU A 47 8.96 -5.95 -8.04
C LEU A 47 9.07 -5.09 -9.31
N GLU A 48 9.19 -5.71 -10.49
CA GLU A 48 9.17 -5.01 -11.78
C GLU A 48 7.81 -4.32 -12.02
N PHE A 49 6.71 -4.94 -11.55
CA PHE A 49 5.37 -4.35 -11.67
C PHE A 49 5.03 -3.52 -10.43
N GLN A 50 4.99 -2.20 -10.59
CA GLN A 50 4.94 -1.29 -9.44
C GLN A 50 3.60 -0.56 -9.24
N GLY A 51 2.66 -0.68 -10.17
CA GLY A 51 1.40 0.06 -10.13
C GLY A 51 1.64 1.57 -10.14
N GLN A 52 2.13 2.09 -11.27
CA GLN A 52 2.46 3.49 -11.46
C GLN A 52 1.29 4.25 -12.11
N TYR A 53 0.87 5.35 -11.49
CA TYR A 53 -0.28 6.14 -11.92
C TYR A 53 0.00 7.64 -11.87
N GLN A 54 -0.80 8.43 -12.58
CA GLN A 54 -0.72 9.89 -12.51
C GLN A 54 -1.14 10.39 -11.13
N ARG A 55 -0.59 11.54 -10.71
CA ARG A 55 -0.90 12.23 -9.44
C ARG A 55 -2.39 12.35 -9.14
N GLN A 56 -3.20 12.54 -10.18
CA GLN A 56 -4.64 12.77 -10.13
C GLN A 56 -5.43 11.56 -9.63
N ILE A 57 -4.86 10.35 -9.63
CA ILE A 57 -5.55 9.18 -9.08
C ILE A 57 -5.93 9.36 -7.60
N LEU A 58 -5.15 10.14 -6.84
CA LEU A 58 -5.39 10.39 -5.42
C LEU A 58 -6.72 11.11 -5.18
N PRO A 59 -6.99 12.31 -5.76
CA PRO A 59 -8.29 12.94 -5.63
C PRO A 59 -9.38 12.17 -6.38
N ASP A 60 -9.12 11.73 -7.62
CA ASP A 60 -10.18 11.25 -8.51
C ASP A 60 -10.78 9.92 -8.07
N LEU A 61 -9.94 8.99 -7.62
CA LEU A 61 -10.38 7.64 -7.23
C LEU A 61 -10.45 7.47 -5.71
N PHE A 62 -9.50 8.07 -4.98
CA PHE A 62 -9.37 7.85 -3.55
C PHE A 62 -9.92 9.00 -2.70
N GLY A 63 -10.32 10.13 -3.28
CA GLY A 63 -10.79 11.29 -2.52
C GLY A 63 -9.76 11.78 -1.51
N MET A 64 -8.47 11.70 -1.87
CA MET A 64 -7.35 12.12 -1.04
C MET A 64 -6.68 13.37 -1.60
N GLY A 65 -6.07 14.14 -0.72
CA GLY A 65 -5.13 15.17 -1.13
C GLY A 65 -3.82 14.57 -1.65
N THR A 66 -3.01 15.42 -2.27
CA THR A 66 -1.79 15.01 -2.98
C THR A 66 -0.51 15.16 -2.17
N GLN A 67 -0.63 15.51 -0.88
CA GLN A 67 0.51 15.84 -0.02
C GLN A 67 1.58 14.75 0.00
N ARG A 68 1.17 13.47 0.04
CA ARG A 68 2.08 12.31 0.04
C ARG A 68 2.74 12.00 -1.30
N TYR A 69 2.14 12.47 -2.38
CA TYR A 69 2.81 12.48 -3.68
C TYR A 69 3.81 13.64 -3.75
N ASP A 70 3.39 14.83 -3.32
CA ASP A 70 4.16 16.07 -3.40
C ASP A 70 5.41 16.01 -2.50
N ASP A 71 5.31 15.44 -1.29
CA ASP A 71 6.43 15.24 -0.36
C ASP A 71 7.37 14.08 -0.75
N GLY A 72 7.04 13.33 -1.81
CA GLY A 72 7.84 12.23 -2.30
C GLY A 72 7.57 10.88 -1.64
N THR A 73 6.72 10.79 -0.62
CA THR A 73 6.46 9.55 0.14
C THR A 73 6.03 8.42 -0.78
N ILE A 74 5.01 8.66 -1.62
CA ILE A 74 4.49 7.65 -2.56
C ILE A 74 4.85 7.95 -4.02
N ARG A 75 5.61 9.02 -4.29
CA ARG A 75 6.05 9.37 -5.64
C ARG A 75 7.35 8.65 -6.00
N PHE A 76 7.41 8.14 -7.23
CA PHE A 76 8.62 7.58 -7.83
C PHE A 76 8.55 7.81 -9.34
N ASN A 77 9.61 8.37 -9.94
CA ASN A 77 9.66 8.73 -11.36
C ASN A 77 8.42 9.49 -11.86
N ASP A 78 8.01 10.52 -11.12
CA ASP A 78 6.83 11.37 -11.40
C ASP A 78 5.49 10.62 -11.53
N ALA A 79 5.41 9.43 -10.92
CA ALA A 79 4.19 8.67 -10.77
C ALA A 79 3.88 8.41 -9.28
N VAL A 80 2.59 8.31 -8.95
CA VAL A 80 2.13 7.61 -7.74
C VAL A 80 2.50 6.15 -7.92
N ASN A 81 3.25 5.59 -6.97
CA ASN A 81 3.75 4.22 -7.06
C ASN A 81 3.18 3.39 -5.91
N TRP A 82 2.25 2.49 -6.23
CA TRP A 82 1.57 1.71 -5.19
C TRP A 82 2.45 0.65 -4.55
N MET A 83 3.40 0.07 -5.28
CA MET A 83 4.38 -0.83 -4.69
C MET A 83 5.23 -0.11 -3.64
N LYS A 84 5.74 1.08 -3.95
CA LYS A 84 6.46 1.93 -2.99
C LYS A 84 5.60 2.25 -1.76
N ALA A 85 4.34 2.66 -1.97
CA ALA A 85 3.42 2.95 -0.88
C ALA A 85 3.19 1.71 0.00
N GLY A 86 2.97 0.55 -0.60
CA GLY A 86 2.79 -0.70 0.14
C GLY A 86 4.02 -1.08 0.96
N ILE A 87 5.22 -0.99 0.38
CA ILE A 87 6.47 -1.28 1.08
C ILE A 87 6.67 -0.35 2.29
N LEU A 88 6.35 0.94 2.14
CA LEU A 88 6.54 1.93 3.20
C LEU A 88 5.50 1.83 4.33
N TYR A 89 4.25 1.43 4.02
CA TYR A 89 3.14 1.48 4.96
C TYR A 89 2.71 0.10 5.51
N ALA A 90 3.13 -1.01 4.89
CA ALA A 90 2.83 -2.33 5.41
C ALA A 90 3.62 -2.61 6.70
N ASP A 91 3.00 -3.28 7.67
CA ASP A 91 3.68 -3.66 8.91
C ASP A 91 4.73 -4.75 8.67
N ARG A 92 4.53 -5.58 7.64
CA ARG A 92 5.50 -6.56 7.13
C ARG A 92 5.46 -6.66 5.61
N VAL A 93 6.61 -6.96 5.02
CA VAL A 93 6.76 -7.28 3.60
C VAL A 93 7.42 -8.66 3.49
N ASN A 94 6.89 -9.52 2.64
CA ASN A 94 7.51 -10.78 2.26
C ASN A 94 7.44 -10.98 0.74
N THR A 95 8.04 -12.07 0.28
CA THR A 95 8.04 -12.46 -1.13
C THR A 95 7.72 -13.94 -1.27
N VAL A 96 7.59 -14.40 -2.51
CA VAL A 96 7.21 -15.78 -2.85
C VAL A 96 8.31 -16.81 -2.59
N SER A 97 9.58 -16.40 -2.41
CA SER A 97 10.67 -17.33 -2.10
C SER A 97 11.86 -16.65 -1.40
N PRO A 98 12.67 -17.41 -0.63
CA PRO A 98 13.88 -16.88 -0.01
C PRO A 98 14.90 -16.36 -1.01
N SER A 99 15.06 -17.01 -2.17
CA SER A 99 15.99 -16.55 -3.22
C SER A 99 15.52 -15.22 -3.82
N TYR A 100 14.23 -15.13 -4.15
CA TYR A 100 13.66 -13.91 -4.71
C TYR A 100 13.73 -12.74 -3.72
N ALA A 101 13.57 -13.01 -2.42
CA ALA A 101 13.78 -11.99 -1.38
C ALA A 101 15.20 -11.40 -1.40
N GLN A 102 16.22 -12.20 -1.72
CA GLN A 102 17.60 -11.73 -1.86
C GLN A 102 17.81 -10.98 -3.17
N GLU A 103 17.27 -11.48 -4.28
CA GLU A 103 17.40 -10.88 -5.61
C GLU A 103 16.89 -9.44 -5.68
N ILE A 104 15.81 -9.12 -4.95
CA ILE A 104 15.24 -7.76 -4.96
C ILE A 104 15.92 -6.77 -4.02
N GLN A 105 16.98 -7.18 -3.31
CA GLN A 105 17.75 -6.32 -2.40
C GLN A 105 19.08 -5.84 -3.00
N THR A 106 19.48 -6.37 -4.16
CA THR A 106 20.73 -6.05 -4.85
C THR A 106 20.54 -4.96 -5.90
#